data_AF-A0A0J9W2C6-F1
#
_entry.id   AF-A0A0J9W2C6-F1
#
_cell.length_a   1.000
_cell.length_b   1.000
_cell.length_c   1.000
_cell.angle_alpha   90.00
_cell.angle_beta   90.00
_cell.angle_gamma   90.00
#
_symmetry.space_group_name_H-M   'P 1'
#
loop_
_entity.id
_entity.type
_entity.pdbx_description
1 polymer ?
#
loop_
_entity_poly.entity_id
_entity_poly.type
_entity_poly.pdbx_seq_one_letter_code
_entity_poly.pdbx_strand_id
1 'polypeptide(L)'
;MTSLRQSHQMEELGISKAASKIRNWRKSGKLEIELADHYLAKIYSSGSVVQGHLSISPASDIYASSITMSLDGVTTILGLNNPHKESLAQNTFPVHFTLSTGLNGLYTRCRINNCHRQAFDPPPTIGGEWDRHDMSPGVVEVEYGINACIASTPSLDTGHSQDFTAKRAIQFIPRLSESPPLHVSLMNRRYKLQGTKSLRSNSFKRPFGIISATAMQPEPLHLQAYGTVITPSFIDVTLTFDPENDGITPPKLDSVSLSIRSNTWHQADPYQAFPDQIEKPSLKQPFITSIELTVDRPQVTWARHVNPGLEDKSSENSSVAFYSSTLQLPLSVSTRNKTFLPTFHSCLVSRTYDVSLRLGFKKGDLTIAAPLQIIADP
;
A
#
# COMPACT_ATOMS: atom_id res chain seq x y z
N MET A 1 -23.92 41.84 87.76
CA MET A 1 -25.38 42.01 87.70
C MET A 1 -25.93 41.13 86.59
N THR A 2 -26.80 40.18 86.97
CA THR A 2 -27.79 39.41 86.16
C THR A 2 -27.29 38.63 84.94
N SER A 3 -27.18 37.29 85.01
CA SER A 3 -28.22 36.23 84.78
C SER A 3 -28.24 35.79 83.31
N LEU A 4 -28.39 34.53 82.87
CA LEU A 4 -29.00 33.32 83.44
C LEU A 4 -28.54 32.09 82.62
N ARG A 5 -28.64 30.90 83.23
CA ARG A 5 -28.32 29.56 82.72
C ARG A 5 -29.31 29.01 81.67
N GLN A 6 -28.80 27.99 80.95
CA GLN A 6 -29.44 26.72 80.56
C GLN A 6 -30.35 26.61 79.31
N SER A 7 -29.85 25.81 78.36
CA SER A 7 -30.48 24.66 77.67
C SER A 7 -31.99 24.65 77.44
N HIS A 8 -32.44 24.44 76.20
CA HIS A 8 -33.44 23.41 75.88
C HIS A 8 -33.50 23.11 74.37
N GLN A 9 -33.81 21.85 74.08
CA GLN A 9 -34.01 21.21 72.77
C GLN A 9 -35.28 21.69 72.03
N MET A 10 -35.22 21.44 70.71
CA MET A 10 -36.29 21.00 69.80
C MET A 10 -37.34 21.99 69.27
N GLU A 11 -37.67 21.73 67.99
CA GLU A 11 -38.76 22.23 67.13
C GLU A 11 -38.66 23.68 66.66
N GLU A 12 -38.98 24.03 65.41
CA GLU A 12 -39.14 23.36 64.13
C GLU A 12 -39.33 24.58 63.19
N LEU A 13 -38.63 24.68 62.06
CA LEU A 13 -39.08 25.41 60.86
C LEU A 13 -37.94 25.52 59.84
N GLY A 14 -38.23 25.02 58.64
CA GLY A 14 -37.74 25.66 57.42
C GLY A 14 -36.54 25.01 56.77
N ILE A 15 -36.75 23.81 56.26
CA ILE A 15 -36.01 23.17 55.17
C ILE A 15 -35.57 24.22 54.12
N SER A 16 -34.30 24.58 54.06
CA SER A 16 -33.62 24.98 52.81
C SER A 16 -32.11 25.02 52.99
N LYS A 17 -31.39 24.63 51.94
CA LYS A 17 -29.91 24.69 51.77
C LYS A 17 -29.10 23.51 52.31
N ALA A 18 -29.51 22.29 51.98
CA ALA A 18 -28.56 21.16 51.88
C ALA A 18 -29.01 20.15 50.81
N ALA A 19 -29.24 20.60 49.57
CA ALA A 19 -29.50 19.70 48.45
C ALA A 19 -29.13 20.38 47.11
N SER A 20 -27.85 20.53 46.82
CA SER A 20 -27.42 20.91 45.45
C SER A 20 -25.98 20.51 45.11
N LYS A 21 -25.54 19.31 45.52
CA LYS A 21 -24.37 18.66 44.91
C LYS A 21 -24.55 17.14 44.81
N ILE A 22 -25.69 16.69 44.29
CA ILE A 22 -25.75 15.39 43.61
C ILE A 22 -25.46 15.68 42.14
N ARG A 23 -24.18 15.54 41.78
CA ARG A 23 -23.71 15.59 40.41
C ARG A 23 -24.27 14.35 39.71
N ASN A 24 -25.48 14.45 39.15
CA ASN A 24 -26.06 13.41 38.30
C ASN A 24 -25.16 13.25 37.08
N TRP A 25 -24.30 12.24 37.11
CA TRP A 25 -23.73 11.66 35.91
C TRP A 25 -24.90 11.02 35.15
N ARG A 26 -25.55 11.80 34.26
CA ARG A 26 -26.42 11.21 33.25
C ARG A 26 -25.54 10.24 32.46
N LYS A 27 -25.83 8.93 32.58
CA LYS A 27 -25.26 7.93 31.66
C LYS A 27 -25.56 8.46 30.26
N SER A 28 -24.55 8.63 29.41
CA SER A 28 -24.80 8.92 27.99
C SER A 28 -25.34 7.63 27.37
N GLY A 29 -26.34 7.71 26.48
CA GLY A 29 -26.77 6.56 25.70
C GLY A 29 -25.59 5.92 24.97
N LYS A 30 -25.62 4.60 24.80
CA LYS A 30 -24.55 3.80 24.18
C LYS A 30 -25.04 3.26 22.83
N LEU A 31 -24.26 3.48 21.77
CA LEU A 31 -24.47 2.90 20.45
C LEU A 31 -23.25 2.05 20.10
N GLU A 32 -23.44 0.76 19.83
CA GLU A 32 -22.33 -0.17 19.57
C GLU A 32 -22.60 -1.06 18.37
N ILE A 33 -21.57 -1.28 17.56
CA ILE A 33 -21.60 -2.19 16.42
C ILE A 33 -20.78 -3.42 16.78
N GLU A 34 -21.43 -4.58 16.79
CA GLU A 34 -20.81 -5.88 17.00
C GLU A 34 -20.85 -6.68 15.71
N LEU A 35 -19.68 -7.08 15.20
CA LEU A 35 -19.58 -7.85 13.97
C LEU A 35 -19.44 -9.34 14.28
N ALA A 36 -20.18 -10.17 13.57
CA ALA A 36 -20.11 -11.62 13.68
C ALA A 36 -18.76 -12.14 13.15
N ASP A 37 -18.17 -13.09 13.87
CA ASP A 37 -16.87 -13.73 13.55
C ASP A 37 -15.75 -12.73 13.24
N HIS A 38 -15.79 -11.54 13.81
CA HIS A 38 -14.80 -10.51 13.59
C HIS A 38 -13.78 -10.48 14.74
N TYR A 39 -12.50 -10.42 14.36
CA TYR A 39 -11.36 -10.22 15.24
C TYR A 39 -10.44 -9.17 14.59
N LEU A 40 -9.51 -8.61 15.38
CA LEU A 40 -8.70 -7.44 14.96
C LEU A 40 -7.94 -7.66 13.65
N ALA A 41 -7.31 -8.83 13.48
CA ALA A 41 -6.54 -9.18 12.28
C ALA A 41 -7.39 -9.75 11.12
N LYS A 42 -8.73 -9.69 11.19
CA LYS A 42 -9.59 -10.22 10.12
C LYS A 42 -9.59 -9.26 8.94
N ILE A 43 -9.16 -9.77 7.79
CA ILE A 43 -9.12 -9.04 6.53
C ILE A 43 -10.36 -9.41 5.70
N TYR A 44 -11.09 -8.38 5.29
CA TYR A 44 -12.20 -8.47 4.34
C TYR A 44 -11.71 -8.18 2.93
N SER A 45 -12.37 -8.74 1.93
CA SER A 45 -12.04 -8.53 0.51
C SER A 45 -13.29 -8.21 -0.30
N SER A 46 -13.10 -7.87 -1.58
CA SER A 46 -14.21 -7.75 -2.53
C SER A 46 -15.04 -9.04 -2.52
N GLY A 47 -16.34 -8.92 -2.34
CA GLY A 47 -17.30 -10.03 -2.22
C GLY A 47 -17.46 -10.61 -0.80
N SER A 48 -16.62 -10.23 0.17
CA SER A 48 -16.81 -10.67 1.57
C SER A 48 -18.16 -10.23 2.11
N VAL A 49 -18.80 -11.10 2.89
CA VAL A 49 -20.04 -10.76 3.62
C VAL A 49 -19.65 -10.25 5.00
N VAL A 50 -20.14 -9.06 5.37
CA VAL A 50 -19.98 -8.51 6.72
C VAL A 50 -21.33 -8.56 7.43
N GLN A 51 -21.39 -9.28 8.56
CA GLN A 51 -22.60 -9.47 9.35
C GLN A 51 -22.36 -9.00 10.77
N GLY A 52 -23.44 -8.62 11.47
CA GLY A 52 -23.36 -8.12 12.83
C GLY A 52 -24.69 -7.57 13.34
N HIS A 53 -24.64 -7.00 14.54
CA HIS A 53 -25.77 -6.39 15.21
C HIS A 53 -25.41 -4.98 15.68
N LEU A 54 -26.42 -4.10 15.65
CA LEU A 54 -26.34 -2.76 16.21
C LEU A 54 -27.07 -2.77 17.56
N SER A 55 -26.32 -2.55 18.64
CA SER A 55 -26.84 -2.48 20.00
C SER A 55 -27.08 -1.02 20.37
N ILE A 56 -28.33 -0.68 20.67
CA ILE A 56 -28.76 0.67 21.06
C ILE A 56 -29.21 0.61 22.52
N SER A 57 -28.47 1.28 23.41
CA SER A 57 -28.80 1.37 24.83
C SER A 57 -29.02 2.82 25.22
N PRO A 58 -30.24 3.36 25.01
CA PRO A 58 -30.55 4.75 25.31
C PRO A 58 -30.56 4.98 26.82
N ALA A 59 -30.05 6.13 27.27
CA ALA A 59 -30.13 6.51 28.69
C ALA A 59 -31.40 7.31 29.04
N SER A 60 -32.13 7.74 28.01
CA SER A 60 -33.42 8.43 28.03
C SER A 60 -34.13 8.16 26.71
N ASP A 61 -35.43 8.39 26.63
CA ASP A 61 -36.18 8.22 25.38
C ASP A 61 -35.53 8.98 24.21
N ILE A 62 -35.33 8.30 23.09
CA ILE A 62 -34.76 8.86 21.86
C ILE A 62 -35.86 8.88 20.81
N TYR A 63 -36.21 10.08 20.33
CA TYR A 63 -37.07 10.25 19.17
C TYR A 63 -36.17 10.35 17.93
N ALA A 64 -35.92 9.20 17.30
CA ALA A 64 -35.09 9.12 16.10
C ALA A 64 -35.92 9.44 14.85
N SER A 65 -35.39 10.28 13.98
CA SER A 65 -35.95 10.54 12.65
C SER A 65 -35.51 9.47 11.64
N SER A 66 -34.29 8.94 11.79
CA SER A 66 -33.77 7.86 10.97
C SER A 66 -32.61 7.14 11.68
N ILE A 67 -32.44 5.86 11.34
CA ILE A 67 -31.24 5.07 11.65
C ILE A 67 -30.58 4.73 10.33
N THR A 68 -29.30 5.05 10.20
CA THR A 68 -28.53 4.82 8.97
C THR A 68 -27.29 3.99 9.28
N MET A 69 -26.95 3.08 8.37
CA MET A 69 -25.69 2.34 8.39
C MET A 69 -24.98 2.52 7.07
N SER A 70 -23.68 2.77 7.12
CA SER A 70 -22.82 2.90 5.95
C SER A 70 -21.52 2.14 6.14
N LEU A 71 -20.91 1.70 5.04
CA LEU A 71 -19.51 1.33 4.99
C LEU A 71 -18.80 2.40 4.17
N ASP A 72 -17.74 2.96 4.73
CA ASP A 72 -16.93 3.97 4.06
C ASP A 72 -15.45 3.68 4.23
N GLY A 73 -14.72 3.97 3.15
CA GLY A 73 -13.26 4.03 3.15
C GLY A 73 -12.84 5.48 3.17
N VAL A 74 -11.88 5.82 4.03
CA VAL A 74 -11.34 7.16 4.18
C VAL A 74 -9.84 7.12 3.97
N THR A 75 -9.34 7.82 2.96
CA THR A 75 -7.91 8.09 2.79
C THR A 75 -7.57 9.42 3.45
N THR A 76 -6.59 9.39 4.35
CA THR A 76 -6.08 10.55 5.10
C THR A 76 -4.60 10.73 4.81
N ILE A 77 -4.21 11.94 4.41
CA ILE A 77 -2.80 12.35 4.27
C ILE A 77 -2.49 13.34 5.39
N LEU A 78 -1.59 12.98 6.31
CA LEU A 78 -1.22 13.80 7.46
C LEU A 78 -0.13 14.83 7.11
N GLY A 79 -0.21 16.00 7.75
CA GLY A 79 0.84 17.02 7.67
C GLY A 79 2.12 16.60 8.39
N LEU A 80 3.27 16.67 7.69
CA LEU A 80 4.58 16.56 8.33
C LEU A 80 4.78 17.79 9.24
N ASN A 81 5.01 17.56 10.53
CA ASN A 81 5.34 18.55 11.59
C ASN A 81 4.19 19.19 12.39
N ASN A 82 2.98 18.62 12.42
CA ASN A 82 1.94 19.14 13.32
C ASN A 82 1.71 18.20 14.52
N PRO A 83 1.98 18.62 15.78
CA PRO A 83 1.72 17.80 16.97
C PRO A 83 0.24 17.42 17.15
N HIS A 84 -0.66 18.08 16.41
CA HIS A 84 -2.11 17.81 16.41
C HIS A 84 -2.59 16.86 15.29
N LYS A 85 -1.70 16.31 14.44
CA LYS A 85 -2.07 15.44 13.30
C LYS A 85 -3.19 16.03 12.40
N GLU A 86 -3.09 17.29 12.02
CA GLU A 86 -4.06 17.85 11.06
C GLU A 86 -3.94 17.17 9.69
N SER A 87 -5.07 16.78 9.12
CA SER A 87 -5.16 16.18 7.79
C SER A 87 -4.95 17.24 6.71
N LEU A 88 -3.98 17.02 5.81
CA LEU A 88 -3.75 17.84 4.63
C LEU A 88 -4.79 17.56 3.53
N ALA A 89 -5.28 16.33 3.47
CA ALA A 89 -6.31 15.91 2.54
C ALA A 89 -7.04 14.67 3.07
N GLN A 90 -8.37 14.68 2.94
CA GLN A 90 -9.22 13.56 3.28
C GLN A 90 -10.14 13.25 2.09
N ASN A 91 -10.24 11.98 1.71
CA ASN A 91 -11.24 11.55 0.73
C ASN A 91 -12.04 10.38 1.25
N THR A 92 -13.36 10.53 1.24
CA THR A 92 -14.32 9.49 1.64
C THR A 92 -14.94 8.89 0.41
N PHE A 93 -14.84 7.57 0.28
CA PHE A 93 -15.48 6.81 -0.78
C PHE A 93 -16.57 5.94 -0.19
N PRO A 94 -17.81 6.02 -0.69
CA PRO A 94 -18.88 5.15 -0.23
C PRO A 94 -18.60 3.72 -0.69
N VAL A 95 -18.75 2.76 0.21
CA VAL A 95 -18.81 1.35 -0.13
C VAL A 95 -20.27 0.93 -0.13
N HIS A 96 -20.80 0.58 -1.30
CA HIS A 96 -22.14 0.03 -1.40
C HIS A 96 -22.14 -1.42 -0.89
N PHE A 97 -22.97 -1.71 0.11
CA PHE A 97 -23.38 -3.06 0.44
C PHE A 97 -24.91 -3.12 0.48
N THR A 98 -25.47 -4.19 -0.04
CA THR A 98 -26.91 -4.50 0.07
C THR A 98 -27.07 -5.41 1.27
N LEU A 99 -28.04 -5.14 2.17
CA LEU A 99 -28.22 -5.87 3.44
C LEU A 99 -28.32 -7.41 3.31
N SER A 100 -28.48 -7.96 2.11
CA SER A 100 -28.57 -9.38 1.80
C SER A 100 -27.45 -9.95 0.91
N THR A 101 -26.55 -9.13 0.35
CA THR A 101 -25.48 -9.59 -0.54
C THR A 101 -24.17 -8.91 -0.20
N GLY A 102 -23.07 -9.67 -0.21
CA GLY A 102 -21.74 -9.21 0.19
C GLY A 102 -21.22 -8.01 -0.62
N LEU A 103 -19.96 -7.64 -0.38
CA LEU A 103 -19.30 -6.46 -0.99
C LEU A 103 -19.08 -6.60 -2.51
N ASN A 104 -20.15 -6.60 -3.31
CA ASN A 104 -20.11 -6.75 -4.77
C ASN A 104 -19.99 -5.38 -5.46
N GLY A 105 -19.09 -5.28 -6.45
CA GLY A 105 -19.01 -4.11 -7.33
C GLY A 105 -18.59 -2.81 -6.62
N LEU A 106 -17.52 -2.87 -5.83
CA LEU A 106 -16.94 -1.68 -5.20
C LEU A 106 -16.30 -0.78 -6.25
N TYR A 107 -16.82 0.42 -6.44
CA TYR A 107 -16.14 1.48 -7.16
C TYR A 107 -16.03 2.70 -6.25
N THR A 108 -14.85 3.29 -6.20
CA THR A 108 -14.63 4.52 -5.46
C THR A 108 -15.12 5.71 -6.28
N ARG A 109 -15.86 6.61 -5.64
CA ARG A 109 -16.19 7.92 -6.22
C ARG A 109 -15.44 8.99 -5.45
N CYS A 110 -14.36 9.47 -6.05
CA CYS A 110 -13.58 10.58 -5.52
C CYS A 110 -14.47 11.82 -5.37
N ARG A 111 -14.62 12.33 -4.13
CA ARG A 111 -15.47 13.51 -3.84
C ARG A 111 -14.69 14.84 -3.88
N ILE A 112 -13.40 14.81 -4.19
CA ILE A 112 -12.56 16.00 -4.29
C ILE A 112 -12.87 16.77 -5.59
N ASN A 113 -13.01 18.09 -5.49
CA ASN A 113 -13.16 18.97 -6.65
C ASN A 113 -11.96 18.79 -7.61
N ASN A 114 -12.20 18.65 -8.92
CA ASN A 114 -11.21 18.36 -9.98
C ASN A 114 -10.73 16.90 -10.12
N CYS A 115 -11.37 15.93 -9.45
CA CYS A 115 -11.17 14.52 -9.76
C CYS A 115 -11.96 14.18 -11.04
N HIS A 116 -11.29 13.75 -12.12
CA HIS A 116 -11.99 13.16 -13.26
C HIS A 116 -12.82 11.97 -12.75
N ARG A 117 -14.09 11.87 -13.18
CA ARG A 117 -15.06 10.82 -12.78
C ARG A 117 -14.67 9.44 -13.33
N GLN A 118 -13.48 8.94 -13.01
CA GLN A 118 -13.12 7.56 -13.25
C GLN A 118 -13.45 6.75 -11.99
N ALA A 119 -14.17 5.64 -12.19
CA ALA A 119 -14.33 4.63 -11.16
C ALA A 119 -12.97 3.95 -10.96
N PHE A 120 -12.46 3.95 -9.73
CA PHE A 120 -11.27 3.19 -9.36
C PHE A 120 -11.64 2.11 -8.36
N ASP A 121 -10.89 1.01 -8.36
CA ASP A 121 -11.00 0.03 -7.30
C ASP A 121 -10.66 0.67 -5.95
N PRO A 122 -11.34 0.26 -4.86
CA PRO A 122 -11.02 0.74 -3.52
C PRO A 122 -9.58 0.41 -3.15
N PRO A 123 -8.82 1.36 -2.56
CA PRO A 123 -7.50 1.06 -2.03
C PRO A 123 -7.57 0.01 -0.90
N PRO A 124 -6.50 -0.77 -0.65
CA PRO A 124 -6.40 -1.54 0.58
C PRO A 124 -6.32 -0.60 1.79
N THR A 125 -6.61 -1.14 2.98
CA THR A 125 -6.24 -0.52 4.25
C THR A 125 -4.75 -0.17 4.26
N ILE A 126 -4.37 0.98 4.81
CA ILE A 126 -2.98 1.45 4.91
C ILE A 126 -2.80 2.12 6.26
N GLY A 127 -1.67 1.88 6.91
CA GLY A 127 -1.34 2.54 8.18
C GLY A 127 -2.20 2.08 9.36
N GLY A 128 -3.05 1.07 9.16
CA GLY A 128 -3.86 0.47 10.20
C GLY A 128 -3.05 -0.39 11.16
N GLU A 129 -3.73 -0.90 12.20
CA GLU A 129 -3.18 -1.86 13.16
C GLU A 129 -2.99 -3.24 12.55
N TRP A 130 -2.05 -3.33 11.61
CA TRP A 130 -1.58 -4.60 11.07
C TRP A 130 -0.71 -5.32 12.09
N ASP A 131 -0.79 -6.66 12.14
CA ASP A 131 0.16 -7.47 12.91
C ASP A 131 1.61 -7.29 12.45
N ARG A 132 1.81 -6.82 11.21
CA ARG A 132 3.11 -6.62 10.55
C ARG A 132 3.11 -5.30 9.79
N HIS A 133 4.28 -4.71 9.62
CA HIS A 133 4.38 -3.39 8.98
C HIS A 133 4.13 -3.47 7.46
N ASP A 134 3.13 -2.74 6.98
CA ASP A 134 2.68 -2.66 5.57
C ASP A 134 3.59 -1.83 4.62
N MET A 135 4.79 -1.45 5.08
CA MET A 135 5.77 -0.63 4.36
C MET A 135 5.25 0.74 3.91
N SER A 136 4.14 1.25 4.47
CA SER A 136 3.64 2.60 4.19
C SER A 136 4.39 3.67 5.01
N PRO A 137 4.42 4.93 4.55
CA PRO A 137 4.88 6.03 5.38
C PRO A 137 3.81 6.36 6.44
N GLY A 138 4.22 6.73 7.65
CA GLY A 138 3.29 7.08 8.74
C GLY A 138 2.45 8.34 8.54
N VAL A 139 2.50 8.97 7.36
CA VAL A 139 1.67 10.11 6.97
C VAL A 139 0.51 9.73 6.06
N VAL A 140 0.39 8.46 5.68
CA VAL A 140 -0.70 7.97 4.84
C VAL A 140 -1.48 6.93 5.63
N GLU A 141 -2.79 7.12 5.67
CA GLU A 141 -3.72 6.18 6.31
C GLU A 141 -4.91 5.96 5.40
N VAL A 142 -5.34 4.71 5.28
CA VAL A 142 -6.58 4.32 4.61
C VAL A 142 -7.35 3.43 5.58
N GLU A 143 -8.44 3.97 6.12
CA GLU A 143 -9.28 3.27 7.10
C GLU A 143 -10.63 2.94 6.50
N TYR A 144 -11.10 1.71 6.72
CA TYR A 144 -12.47 1.29 6.40
C TYR A 144 -13.26 1.13 7.70
N GLY A 145 -14.49 1.62 7.72
CA GLY A 145 -15.35 1.49 8.89
C GLY A 145 -16.82 1.31 8.54
N ILE A 146 -17.48 0.44 9.31
CA ILE A 146 -18.93 0.39 9.37
C ILE A 146 -19.38 1.46 10.35
N ASN A 147 -20.13 2.42 9.85
CA ASN A 147 -20.65 3.54 10.62
C ASN A 147 -22.17 3.36 10.80
N ALA A 148 -22.65 3.60 12.01
CA ALA A 148 -24.06 3.71 12.32
C ALA A 148 -24.34 5.12 12.85
N CYS A 149 -25.40 5.76 12.37
CA CYS A 149 -25.83 7.06 12.82
C CYS A 149 -27.34 7.03 13.11
N ILE A 150 -27.71 7.47 14.31
CA ILE A 150 -29.10 7.72 14.71
C ILE A 150 -29.30 9.23 14.70
N ALA A 151 -30.06 9.71 13.72
CA ALA A 151 -30.38 11.13 13.61
C ALA A 151 -31.57 11.47 14.51
N SER A 152 -31.35 12.33 15.52
CA SER A 152 -32.41 12.70 16.46
C SER A 152 -33.28 13.82 15.90
N THR A 153 -34.59 13.77 16.12
CA THR A 153 -35.45 14.92 15.83
C THR A 153 -35.10 16.07 16.77
N PRO A 154 -34.87 17.29 16.29
CA PRO A 154 -34.60 18.44 17.17
C PRO A 154 -35.84 18.70 18.04
N SER A 155 -35.65 18.74 19.36
CA SER A 155 -36.74 19.09 20.27
C SER A 155 -37.07 20.58 20.18
N LEU A 156 -38.35 20.91 20.09
CA LEU A 156 -38.89 22.28 20.02
C LEU A 156 -38.41 23.19 21.17
N ASP A 157 -38.10 22.62 22.33
CA ASP A 157 -37.73 23.36 23.54
C ASP A 157 -36.23 23.72 23.67
N THR A 158 -35.33 23.07 22.91
CA THR A 158 -33.87 23.27 23.08
C THR A 158 -33.12 23.50 21.78
N GLY A 159 -33.72 23.25 20.60
CA GLY A 159 -33.08 23.47 19.30
C GLY A 159 -31.85 22.60 19.01
N HIS A 160 -31.49 21.67 19.90
CA HIS A 160 -30.32 20.80 19.76
C HIS A 160 -30.77 19.39 19.34
N SER A 161 -30.37 18.95 18.13
CA SER A 161 -30.36 17.53 17.78
C SER A 161 -29.03 16.92 18.23
N GLN A 162 -29.08 15.82 18.98
CA GLN A 162 -27.88 15.04 19.29
C GLN A 162 -27.90 13.78 18.45
N ASP A 163 -27.04 13.72 17.44
CA ASP A 163 -26.86 12.53 16.65
C ASP A 163 -25.96 11.55 17.42
N PHE A 164 -26.37 10.28 17.45
CA PHE A 164 -25.57 9.22 18.06
C PHE A 164 -24.87 8.45 16.95
N THR A 165 -23.54 8.40 17.00
CA THR A 165 -22.73 7.69 16.01
C THR A 165 -21.91 6.58 16.65
N ALA A 166 -21.75 5.49 15.92
CA ALA A 166 -20.85 4.40 16.26
C ALA A 166 -20.06 4.01 15.02
N LYS A 167 -18.78 3.65 15.20
CA LYS A 167 -17.90 3.18 14.13
C LYS A 167 -17.22 1.90 14.55
N ARG A 168 -17.19 0.93 13.63
CA ARG A 168 -16.37 -0.27 13.73
C ARG A 168 -15.40 -0.34 12.57
N ALA A 169 -14.12 -0.18 12.84
CA ALA A 169 -13.07 -0.31 11.84
C ALA A 169 -12.91 -1.76 11.38
N ILE A 170 -12.59 -1.94 10.10
CA ILE A 170 -12.28 -3.24 9.49
C ILE A 170 -11.01 -3.11 8.64
N GLN A 171 -10.27 -4.23 8.51
CA GLN A 171 -9.19 -4.32 7.55
C GLN A 171 -9.76 -4.80 6.21
N PHE A 172 -9.39 -4.13 5.12
CA PHE A 172 -9.89 -4.43 3.79
C PHE A 172 -8.74 -4.52 2.80
N ILE A 173 -8.70 -5.57 1.99
CA ILE A 173 -7.80 -5.72 0.84
C ILE A 173 -8.66 -6.03 -0.39
N PRO A 174 -8.68 -5.16 -1.42
CA PRO A 174 -9.46 -5.40 -2.61
C PRO A 174 -8.95 -6.63 -3.37
N ARG A 175 -9.86 -7.38 -3.99
CA ARG A 175 -9.48 -8.29 -5.08
C ARG A 175 -9.24 -7.45 -6.32
N LEU A 176 -8.01 -7.44 -6.82
CA LEU A 176 -7.61 -6.70 -8.01
C LEU A 176 -7.24 -7.68 -9.11
N SER A 177 -7.66 -7.40 -10.34
CA SER A 177 -7.28 -8.22 -11.48
C SER A 177 -5.85 -7.91 -11.92
N GLU A 178 -5.20 -8.90 -12.54
CA GLU A 178 -3.95 -8.69 -13.25
C GLU A 178 -4.12 -7.61 -14.33
N SER A 179 -3.13 -6.73 -14.43
CA SER A 179 -3.03 -5.73 -15.48
C SER A 179 -1.99 -6.18 -16.50
N PRO A 180 -2.14 -5.83 -17.79
CA PRO A 180 -1.16 -6.20 -18.79
C PRO A 180 0.23 -5.65 -18.43
N PRO A 181 1.32 -6.32 -18.85
CA PRO A 181 2.68 -5.84 -18.62
C PRO A 181 2.86 -4.38 -19.06
N LEU A 182 3.57 -3.62 -18.24
CA LEU A 182 3.83 -2.21 -18.48
C LEU A 182 4.75 -2.04 -19.68
N HIS A 183 4.38 -1.11 -20.58
CA HIS A 183 5.26 -0.70 -21.65
C HIS A 183 6.38 0.21 -21.11
N VAL A 184 7.57 -0.35 -20.93
CA VAL A 184 8.73 0.39 -20.40
C VAL A 184 9.58 0.95 -21.55
N SER A 185 9.46 2.26 -21.77
CA SER A 185 10.34 3.03 -22.66
C SER A 185 11.81 2.96 -22.20
N LEU A 186 12.76 2.97 -23.15
CA LEU A 186 14.20 3.01 -22.87
C LEU A 186 14.63 4.29 -22.13
N MET A 187 13.85 5.36 -22.25
CA MET A 187 14.09 6.65 -21.58
C MET A 187 13.41 6.74 -20.21
N ASN A 188 12.72 5.67 -19.78
CA ASN A 188 12.06 5.63 -18.50
C ASN A 188 13.10 5.79 -17.38
N ARG A 189 12.90 6.80 -16.52
CA ARG A 189 13.83 7.10 -15.42
C ARG A 189 13.71 6.14 -14.25
N ARG A 190 12.62 5.39 -14.18
CA ARG A 190 12.22 4.56 -13.05
C ARG A 190 12.54 3.09 -13.28
N TYR A 191 12.13 2.58 -14.43
CA TYR A 191 12.36 1.20 -14.82
C TYR A 191 13.49 1.15 -15.84
N LYS A 192 14.40 0.22 -15.63
CA LYS A 192 15.55 -0.04 -16.50
C LYS A 192 15.61 -1.54 -16.75
N LEU A 193 14.92 -1.98 -17.80
CA LEU A 193 14.88 -3.39 -18.22
C LEU A 193 16.14 -3.82 -18.97
N GLN A 194 16.95 -2.88 -19.44
CA GLN A 194 18.21 -3.16 -20.12
C GLN A 194 19.34 -2.29 -19.59
N GLY A 195 20.54 -2.85 -19.51
CA GLY A 195 21.74 -2.11 -19.16
C GLY A 195 22.98 -2.71 -19.80
N THR A 196 23.89 -1.84 -20.23
CA THR A 196 25.16 -2.22 -20.86
C THR A 196 26.32 -1.56 -20.13
N LYS A 197 27.46 -2.26 -20.06
CA LYS A 197 28.68 -1.77 -19.41
C LYS A 197 29.93 -2.31 -20.09
N SER A 198 30.90 -1.42 -20.33
CA SER A 198 32.23 -1.82 -20.80
C SER A 198 33.06 -2.37 -19.64
N LEU A 199 33.61 -3.58 -19.80
CA LEU A 199 34.44 -4.21 -18.80
C LEU A 199 35.92 -3.91 -19.03
N ARG A 200 36.60 -3.46 -17.98
CA ARG A 200 38.03 -3.10 -18.01
C ARG A 200 38.78 -3.89 -16.94
N SER A 201 40.02 -4.30 -17.26
CA SER A 201 40.91 -4.91 -16.25
C SER A 201 41.27 -3.91 -15.15
N ASN A 202 41.60 -2.66 -15.55
CA ASN A 202 41.84 -1.51 -14.68
C ASN A 202 41.27 -0.24 -15.35
N SER A 203 40.92 0.79 -14.56
CA SER A 203 40.24 2.01 -15.05
C SER A 203 40.97 2.78 -16.15
N PHE A 204 42.29 2.60 -16.27
CA PHE A 204 43.14 3.24 -17.29
C PHE A 204 43.40 2.37 -18.54
N LYS A 205 42.99 1.10 -18.54
CA LYS A 205 43.19 0.20 -19.69
C LYS A 205 41.97 0.23 -20.61
N ARG A 206 42.19 -0.09 -21.90
CA ARG A 206 41.11 -0.30 -22.86
C ARG A 206 40.13 -1.39 -22.35
N PRO A 207 38.83 -1.26 -22.63
CA PRO A 207 37.88 -2.33 -22.38
C PRO A 207 38.29 -3.63 -23.07
N PHE A 208 37.99 -4.76 -22.44
CA PHE A 208 38.20 -6.09 -23.05
C PHE A 208 36.91 -6.66 -23.63
N GLY A 209 35.78 -5.99 -23.42
CA GLY A 209 34.48 -6.35 -23.97
C GLY A 209 33.36 -5.57 -23.30
N ILE A 210 32.15 -5.82 -23.78
CA ILE A 210 30.92 -5.17 -23.34
C ILE A 210 29.99 -6.25 -22.77
N ILE A 211 29.51 -6.05 -21.54
CA ILE A 211 28.46 -6.88 -20.95
C ILE A 211 27.13 -6.13 -21.03
N SER A 212 26.08 -6.80 -21.49
CA SER A 212 24.72 -6.31 -21.45
C SER A 212 23.83 -7.27 -20.67
N ALA A 213 22.82 -6.71 -20.00
CA ALA A 213 21.76 -7.46 -19.33
C ALA A 213 20.42 -6.93 -19.82
N THR A 214 19.51 -7.83 -20.16
CA THR A 214 18.14 -7.53 -20.56
C THR A 214 17.19 -8.41 -19.75
N ALA A 215 16.15 -7.81 -19.18
CA ALA A 215 15.13 -8.48 -18.41
C ALA A 215 13.74 -8.15 -18.95
N MET A 216 12.76 -8.98 -18.62
CA MET A 216 11.34 -8.71 -18.85
C MET A 216 10.64 -8.39 -17.53
N GLN A 217 9.44 -7.81 -17.63
CA GLN A 217 8.57 -7.70 -16.45
C GLN A 217 8.26 -9.12 -15.95
N PRO A 218 8.52 -9.43 -14.67
CA PRO A 218 8.14 -10.69 -14.06
C PRO A 218 6.62 -10.88 -14.04
N GLU A 219 6.21 -12.15 -13.99
CA GLU A 219 4.84 -12.53 -13.66
C GLU A 219 4.42 -11.93 -12.30
N PRO A 220 3.14 -11.53 -12.13
CA PRO A 220 2.66 -10.97 -10.88
C PRO A 220 2.93 -11.87 -9.67
N LEU A 221 3.18 -11.26 -8.52
CA LEU A 221 3.28 -11.96 -7.26
C LEU A 221 1.88 -12.08 -6.64
N HIS A 222 1.38 -13.30 -6.45
CA HIS A 222 0.07 -13.53 -5.86
C HIS A 222 0.19 -13.74 -4.34
N LEU A 223 -0.59 -12.98 -3.58
CA LEU A 223 -0.66 -13.03 -2.11
C LEU A 223 -1.96 -13.70 -1.67
N GLN A 224 -1.90 -14.56 -0.64
CA GLN A 224 -3.11 -14.98 0.11
C GLN A 224 -3.62 -13.84 0.97
N ALA A 225 -4.84 -14.00 1.49
CA ALA A 225 -5.51 -13.11 2.45
C ALA A 225 -4.66 -12.66 3.67
N TYR A 226 -3.52 -13.31 3.97
CA TYR A 226 -2.59 -12.95 5.05
C TYR A 226 -1.22 -12.43 4.59
N GLY A 227 -1.08 -12.04 3.32
CA GLY A 227 0.16 -11.51 2.76
C GLY A 227 1.27 -12.55 2.55
N THR A 228 0.94 -13.85 2.56
CA THR A 228 1.87 -14.94 2.18
C THR A 228 1.86 -15.14 0.66
N VAL A 229 3.05 -15.21 0.05
CA VAL A 229 3.20 -15.48 -1.38
C VAL A 229 2.76 -16.91 -1.69
N ILE A 230 1.87 -17.07 -2.66
CA ILE A 230 1.33 -18.38 -3.08
C ILE A 230 2.19 -18.98 -4.19
N THR A 231 2.43 -18.20 -5.23
CA THR A 231 3.02 -18.69 -6.47
C THR A 231 4.47 -18.22 -6.58
N PRO A 232 5.39 -19.14 -6.95
CA PRO A 232 6.76 -18.73 -7.22
C PRO A 232 6.76 -17.87 -8.49
N SER A 233 7.22 -16.62 -8.35
CA SER A 233 7.53 -15.74 -9.48
C SER A 233 9.05 -15.62 -9.63
N PHE A 234 9.51 -15.34 -10.85
CA PHE A 234 10.92 -15.28 -11.20
C PHE A 234 11.21 -14.03 -12.03
N ILE A 235 12.42 -13.49 -11.88
CA ILE A 235 12.97 -12.55 -12.84
C ILE A 235 13.98 -13.25 -13.73
N ASP A 236 13.67 -13.27 -15.03
CA ASP A 236 14.55 -13.81 -16.06
C ASP A 236 15.41 -12.68 -16.64
N VAL A 237 16.73 -12.90 -16.67
CA VAL A 237 17.71 -11.95 -17.17
C VAL A 237 18.64 -12.62 -18.15
N THR A 238 18.60 -12.13 -19.39
CA THR A 238 19.51 -12.52 -20.45
C THR A 238 20.75 -11.64 -20.40
N LEU A 239 21.90 -12.28 -20.21
CA LEU A 239 23.21 -11.66 -20.31
C LEU A 239 23.80 -11.89 -21.69
N THR A 240 24.40 -10.86 -22.27
CA THR A 240 25.23 -10.96 -23.46
C THR A 240 26.60 -10.36 -23.21
N PHE A 241 27.64 -11.02 -23.71
CA PHE A 241 29.01 -10.53 -23.64
C PHE A 241 29.62 -10.49 -25.04
N ASP A 242 29.98 -9.28 -25.45
CA ASP A 242 30.63 -8.99 -26.72
C ASP A 242 32.11 -8.71 -26.44
N PRO A 243 33.03 -9.65 -26.75
CA PRO A 243 34.45 -9.43 -26.53
C PRO A 243 35.02 -8.43 -27.54
N GLU A 244 36.05 -7.70 -27.12
CA GLU A 244 36.74 -6.74 -28.00
C GLU A 244 37.57 -7.46 -29.10
N ASN A 245 38.07 -8.66 -28.80
CA ASN A 245 38.88 -9.47 -29.70
C ASN A 245 38.56 -10.96 -29.50
N ASP A 246 38.86 -11.77 -30.52
CA ASP A 246 38.77 -13.22 -30.42
C ASP A 246 39.69 -13.79 -29.31
N GLY A 247 39.24 -14.86 -28.67
CA GLY A 247 39.97 -15.53 -27.59
C GLY A 247 39.72 -14.97 -26.18
N ILE A 248 38.98 -13.86 -26.06
CA ILE A 248 38.56 -13.34 -24.74
C ILE A 248 37.38 -14.18 -24.21
N THR A 249 37.57 -14.75 -23.02
CA THR A 249 36.53 -15.55 -22.35
C THR A 249 35.52 -14.67 -21.61
N PRO A 250 34.25 -15.10 -21.51
CA PRO A 250 33.23 -14.37 -20.76
C PRO A 250 33.59 -14.09 -19.29
N PRO A 251 33.09 -12.99 -18.71
CA PRO A 251 33.35 -12.64 -17.33
C PRO A 251 32.61 -13.57 -16.36
N LYS A 252 33.19 -13.78 -15.18
CA LYS A 252 32.51 -14.40 -14.05
C LYS A 252 31.62 -13.37 -13.35
N LEU A 253 30.44 -13.81 -12.92
CA LEU A 253 29.54 -13.04 -12.06
C LEU A 253 30.03 -13.16 -10.60
N ASP A 254 30.41 -12.04 -10.00
CA ASP A 254 31.06 -11.99 -8.68
C ASP A 254 30.05 -11.78 -7.56
N SER A 255 29.00 -11.00 -7.82
CA SER A 255 27.94 -10.74 -6.84
C SER A 255 26.57 -10.58 -7.51
N VAL A 256 25.54 -10.97 -6.77
CA VAL A 256 24.13 -10.77 -7.13
C VAL A 256 23.43 -10.21 -5.92
N SER A 257 22.70 -9.10 -6.10
CA SER A 257 21.82 -8.54 -5.09
C SER A 257 20.44 -8.35 -5.72
N LEU A 258 19.42 -8.87 -5.07
CA LEU A 258 18.05 -8.86 -5.56
C LEU A 258 17.16 -8.34 -4.44
N SER A 259 16.36 -7.32 -4.74
CA SER A 259 15.41 -6.76 -3.79
C SER A 259 14.09 -6.41 -4.45
N ILE A 260 13.01 -6.49 -3.69
CA ILE A 260 11.72 -5.92 -4.06
C ILE A 260 11.58 -4.58 -3.37
N ARG A 261 11.31 -3.53 -4.15
CA ARG A 261 11.10 -2.18 -3.65
C ARG A 261 9.62 -1.84 -3.71
N SER A 262 9.06 -1.51 -2.56
CA SER A 262 7.73 -0.93 -2.46
C SER A 262 7.83 0.58 -2.60
N ASN A 263 6.98 1.17 -3.44
CA ASN A 263 6.95 2.61 -3.69
C ASN A 263 5.56 3.14 -3.31
N THR A 264 5.48 3.92 -2.23
CA THR A 264 4.23 4.59 -1.84
C THR A 264 4.23 6.02 -2.34
N TRP A 265 3.29 6.30 -3.23
CA TRP A 265 3.04 7.61 -3.78
C TRP A 265 1.88 8.23 -3.05
N HIS A 266 2.01 9.49 -2.66
CA HIS A 266 0.94 10.22 -2.02
C HIS A 266 1.02 11.71 -2.34
N GLN A 267 -0.13 12.37 -2.33
CA GLN A 267 -0.24 13.81 -2.51
C GLN A 267 -1.56 14.31 -1.92
N ALA A 268 -1.63 15.63 -1.68
CA ALA A 268 -2.83 16.27 -1.15
C ALA A 268 -3.91 16.47 -2.22
N ASP A 269 -3.49 16.71 -3.47
CA ASP A 269 -4.40 16.89 -4.60
C ASP A 269 -4.59 15.58 -5.40
N PRO A 270 -5.74 15.36 -6.05
CA PRO A 270 -5.97 14.16 -6.86
C PRO A 270 -4.97 13.97 -8.01
N TYR A 271 -4.59 12.71 -8.28
CA TYR A 271 -3.79 12.36 -9.46
C TYR A 271 -4.51 12.76 -10.75
N GLN A 272 -3.79 13.48 -11.61
CA GLN A 272 -4.20 13.70 -13.00
C GLN A 272 -3.78 12.52 -13.90
N ALA A 273 -2.69 11.84 -13.53
CA ALA A 273 -2.26 10.57 -14.09
C ALA A 273 -1.35 9.84 -13.08
N PHE A 274 -1.30 8.51 -13.15
CA PHE A 274 -0.63 7.69 -12.14
C PHE A 274 0.89 7.60 -12.34
N PRO A 275 1.65 7.34 -11.25
CA PRO A 275 3.12 7.41 -11.26
C PRO A 275 3.85 6.44 -12.20
N ASP A 276 3.17 5.40 -12.66
CA ASP A 276 3.62 4.35 -13.57
C ASP A 276 3.17 4.58 -15.02
N GLN A 277 2.22 5.49 -15.25
CA GLN A 277 1.66 5.83 -16.56
C GLN A 277 2.34 7.03 -17.22
N ILE A 278 3.23 7.74 -16.51
CA ILE A 278 3.91 8.94 -17.02
C ILE A 278 5.43 8.76 -16.98
N GLU A 279 6.12 9.06 -18.09
CA GLU A 279 7.60 9.03 -18.15
C GLU A 279 8.28 10.10 -17.27
N LYS A 280 7.56 11.21 -16.97
CA LYS A 280 7.98 12.30 -16.10
C LYS A 280 6.86 12.64 -15.12
N PRO A 281 6.71 11.90 -14.02
CA PRO A 281 5.72 12.26 -13.01
C PRO A 281 6.05 13.66 -12.48
N SER A 282 5.05 14.55 -12.42
CA SER A 282 5.12 15.86 -11.74
C SER A 282 5.19 15.74 -10.21
N LEU A 283 5.40 14.51 -9.70
CA LEU A 283 5.23 14.12 -8.32
C LEU A 283 6.53 14.27 -7.53
N LYS A 284 6.38 14.52 -6.22
CA LYS A 284 7.44 14.28 -5.24
C LYS A 284 7.91 12.81 -5.32
N GLN A 285 9.16 12.56 -4.98
CA GLN A 285 9.70 11.19 -4.92
C GLN A 285 8.84 10.31 -3.99
N PRO A 286 8.64 9.03 -4.32
CA PRO A 286 7.84 8.13 -3.50
C PRO A 286 8.56 7.82 -2.19
N PHE A 287 7.80 7.40 -1.19
CA PHE A 287 8.38 6.73 -0.04
C PHE A 287 8.76 5.29 -0.44
N ILE A 288 10.04 4.97 -0.40
CA ILE A 288 10.58 3.67 -0.84
C ILE A 288 10.97 2.83 0.38
N THR A 289 10.52 1.58 0.41
CA THR A 289 11.00 0.56 1.35
C THR A 289 11.40 -0.69 0.57
N SER A 290 12.61 -1.18 0.80
CA SER A 290 13.18 -2.35 0.11
C SER A 290 13.17 -3.59 1.01
N ILE A 291 12.91 -4.75 0.40
CA ILE A 291 13.10 -6.07 1.01
C ILE A 291 14.14 -6.81 0.18
N GLU A 292 15.29 -7.08 0.80
CA GLU A 292 16.34 -7.90 0.20
C GLU A 292 15.90 -9.36 0.14
N LEU A 293 16.09 -9.97 -1.03
CA LEU A 293 15.80 -11.37 -1.28
C LEU A 293 17.07 -12.19 -1.14
N THR A 294 16.93 -13.40 -0.59
CA THR A 294 18.05 -14.34 -0.54
C THR A 294 18.21 -14.98 -1.91
N VAL A 295 19.40 -14.87 -2.48
CA VAL A 295 19.74 -15.46 -3.77
C VAL A 295 20.94 -16.38 -3.60
N ASP A 296 20.76 -17.65 -3.92
CA ASP A 296 21.87 -18.59 -4.01
C ASP A 296 22.81 -18.18 -5.14
N ARG A 297 24.12 -18.36 -4.96
CA ARG A 297 25.12 -17.94 -5.96
C ARG A 297 24.83 -18.59 -7.32
N PRO A 298 24.33 -17.83 -8.32
CA PRO A 298 23.90 -18.44 -9.57
C PRO A 298 25.13 -18.80 -10.41
N GLN A 299 25.12 -20.01 -11.00
CA GLN A 299 26.15 -20.44 -11.94
C GLN A 299 25.77 -19.94 -13.34
N VAL A 300 26.60 -19.06 -13.91
CA VAL A 300 26.40 -18.53 -15.26
C VAL A 300 27.04 -19.48 -16.26
N THR A 301 26.24 -20.05 -17.17
CA THR A 301 26.72 -20.96 -18.21
C THR A 301 26.62 -20.27 -19.57
N TRP A 302 27.77 -19.93 -20.16
CA TRP A 302 27.84 -19.16 -21.38
C TRP A 302 27.74 -20.04 -22.63
N ALA A 303 26.79 -19.72 -23.51
CA ALA A 303 26.73 -20.24 -24.88
C ALA A 303 27.50 -19.31 -25.82
N ARG A 304 28.34 -19.89 -26.69
CA ARG A 304 29.12 -19.14 -27.70
C ARG A 304 28.37 -19.09 -29.02
N HIS A 305 28.36 -17.92 -29.65
CA HIS A 305 27.71 -17.64 -30.92
C HIS A 305 28.70 -16.98 -31.87
N VAL A 306 28.57 -17.25 -33.17
CA VAL A 306 29.36 -16.61 -34.23
C VAL A 306 28.36 -15.98 -35.19
N ASN A 307 28.48 -14.68 -35.46
CA ASN A 307 27.59 -14.00 -36.41
C ASN A 307 27.90 -14.48 -37.85
N PRO A 308 26.96 -15.15 -38.54
CA PRO A 308 27.22 -15.67 -39.90
C PRO A 308 27.12 -14.61 -41.01
N GLY A 309 26.80 -13.35 -40.68
CA GLY A 309 26.44 -12.33 -41.66
C GLY A 309 27.53 -11.30 -41.89
N LEU A 310 28.46 -11.59 -42.80
CA LEU A 310 29.15 -10.72 -43.76
C LEU A 310 30.16 -11.60 -44.51
N GLU A 311 29.69 -12.63 -45.19
CA GLU A 311 30.47 -13.27 -46.25
C GLU A 311 30.49 -12.34 -47.46
N ASP A 312 31.22 -11.23 -47.36
CA ASP A 312 31.66 -10.50 -48.54
C ASP A 312 33.18 -10.62 -48.63
N LYS A 313 33.62 -11.22 -49.74
CA LYS A 313 35.01 -11.60 -49.98
C LYS A 313 35.88 -10.36 -50.16
N SER A 314 36.39 -9.80 -49.07
CA SER A 314 37.74 -9.19 -49.00
C SER A 314 37.97 -8.56 -47.63
N SER A 315 39.08 -8.94 -47.00
CA SER A 315 39.68 -8.39 -45.77
C SER A 315 39.53 -9.28 -44.51
N GLU A 316 40.65 -9.45 -43.82
CA GLU A 316 40.94 -10.29 -42.65
C GLU A 316 40.19 -9.88 -41.37
N ASN A 317 38.85 -9.80 -41.40
CA ASN A 317 38.05 -9.64 -40.18
C ASN A 317 37.26 -10.92 -39.92
N SER A 318 37.84 -11.82 -39.11
CA SER A 318 37.09 -12.92 -38.50
C SER A 318 35.87 -12.34 -37.78
N SER A 319 34.70 -12.96 -37.97
CA SER A 319 33.51 -12.59 -37.21
C SER A 319 33.77 -12.88 -35.73
N VAL A 320 33.91 -11.82 -34.93
CA VAL A 320 34.17 -11.94 -33.50
C VAL A 320 33.00 -12.68 -32.84
N ALA A 321 33.30 -13.76 -32.13
CA ALA A 321 32.28 -14.54 -31.44
C ALA A 321 31.71 -13.77 -30.23
N PHE A 322 30.39 -13.82 -30.03
CA PHE A 322 29.74 -13.28 -28.82
C PHE A 322 29.19 -14.41 -27.94
N TYR A 323 28.83 -14.08 -26.70
CA TYR A 323 28.36 -15.07 -25.74
C TYR A 323 27.04 -14.65 -25.11
N SER A 324 26.18 -15.61 -24.78
CA SER A 324 24.95 -15.34 -24.03
C SER A 324 24.70 -16.35 -22.90
N SER A 325 23.96 -15.94 -21.88
CA SER A 325 23.49 -16.80 -20.79
C SER A 325 22.17 -16.25 -20.25
N THR A 326 21.29 -17.11 -19.77
CA THR A 326 20.06 -16.70 -19.08
C THR A 326 20.15 -17.04 -17.60
N LEU A 327 19.78 -16.08 -16.75
CA LEU A 327 19.68 -16.24 -15.30
C LEU A 327 18.22 -16.13 -14.89
N GLN A 328 17.73 -17.14 -14.20
CA GLN A 328 16.40 -17.16 -13.61
C GLN A 328 16.56 -17.04 -12.10
N LEU A 329 16.08 -15.94 -11.51
CA LEU A 329 16.22 -15.65 -10.09
C LEU A 329 14.85 -15.67 -9.39
N PRO A 330 14.67 -16.47 -8.32
CA PRO A 330 13.39 -16.58 -7.63
C PRO A 330 13.05 -15.32 -6.83
N LEU A 331 11.83 -14.81 -6.98
CA LEU A 331 11.27 -13.71 -6.19
C LEU A 331 10.65 -14.25 -4.89
N SER A 332 11.41 -15.04 -4.14
CA SER A 332 10.95 -15.68 -2.90
C SER A 332 10.99 -14.69 -1.74
N VAL A 333 9.81 -14.28 -1.28
CA VAL A 333 9.68 -13.23 -0.28
C VAL A 333 9.46 -13.81 1.12
N SER A 334 10.32 -13.43 2.07
CA SER A 334 10.13 -13.75 3.50
C SER A 334 9.32 -12.63 4.17
N THR A 335 8.08 -12.91 4.56
CA THR A 335 7.15 -11.90 5.09
C THR A 335 7.17 -11.76 6.61
N ARG A 336 8.19 -12.26 7.32
CA ARG A 336 8.19 -12.41 8.79
C ARG A 336 7.66 -11.19 9.55
N ASN A 337 8.10 -9.97 9.18
CA ASN A 337 7.72 -8.73 9.87
C ASN A 337 7.06 -7.68 8.96
N LYS A 338 6.76 -8.04 7.70
CA LYS A 338 6.23 -7.12 6.69
C LYS A 338 5.00 -7.71 6.03
N THR A 339 4.00 -6.88 5.78
CA THR A 339 2.82 -7.23 4.98
C THR A 339 2.93 -6.55 3.62
N PHE A 340 2.73 -7.31 2.56
CA PHE A 340 2.58 -6.73 1.23
C PHE A 340 1.13 -6.34 1.02
N LEU A 341 0.95 -5.15 0.44
CA LEU A 341 -0.33 -4.71 -0.09
C LEU A 341 -0.33 -4.94 -1.60
N PRO A 342 -1.49 -5.15 -2.24
CA PRO A 342 -1.53 -5.28 -3.69
C PRO A 342 -1.06 -3.97 -4.37
N THR A 343 -0.65 -4.08 -5.62
CA THR A 343 -0.44 -2.91 -6.48
C THR A 343 -1.80 -2.25 -6.72
N PHE A 344 -1.93 -0.97 -6.37
CA PHE A 344 -3.20 -0.24 -6.54
C PHE A 344 -2.98 1.24 -6.83
N HIS A 345 -4.01 1.84 -7.42
CA HIS A 345 -4.07 3.26 -7.74
C HIS A 345 -5.37 3.86 -7.22
N SER A 346 -5.26 4.90 -6.40
CA SER A 346 -6.38 5.72 -5.95
C SER A 346 -6.04 7.18 -6.16
N CYS A 347 -7.03 8.08 -6.07
CA CYS A 347 -6.83 9.49 -6.36
C CYS A 347 -5.75 10.20 -5.50
N LEU A 348 -5.52 9.79 -4.25
CA LEU A 348 -4.56 10.45 -3.35
C LEU A 348 -3.32 9.60 -3.07
N VAL A 349 -3.43 8.27 -3.22
CA VAL A 349 -2.37 7.32 -2.87
C VAL A 349 -2.26 6.24 -3.94
N SER A 350 -1.05 5.86 -4.30
CA SER A 350 -0.79 4.66 -5.11
C SER A 350 0.34 3.85 -4.48
N ARG A 351 0.26 2.52 -4.60
CA ARG A 351 1.34 1.59 -4.25
C ARG A 351 1.75 0.83 -5.49
N THR A 352 3.03 0.91 -5.85
CA THR A 352 3.61 0.12 -6.95
C THR A 352 4.88 -0.58 -6.47
N TYR A 353 5.30 -1.63 -7.19
CA TYR A 353 6.50 -2.39 -6.86
C TYR A 353 7.46 -2.47 -8.04
N ASP A 354 8.73 -2.67 -7.72
CA ASP A 354 9.75 -2.98 -8.70
C ASP A 354 10.78 -3.95 -8.12
N VAL A 355 11.30 -4.81 -8.99
CA VAL A 355 12.43 -5.69 -8.68
C VAL A 355 13.71 -4.95 -9.05
N SER A 356 14.57 -4.71 -8.06
CA SER A 356 15.91 -4.18 -8.28
C SER A 356 16.93 -5.31 -8.22
N LEU A 357 17.56 -5.56 -9.36
CA LEU A 357 18.63 -6.54 -9.51
C LEU A 357 19.94 -5.82 -9.79
N ARG A 358 20.98 -6.12 -9.01
CA ARG A 358 22.34 -5.66 -9.23
C ARG A 358 23.25 -6.87 -9.46
N LEU A 359 23.91 -6.90 -10.61
CA LEU A 359 24.85 -7.93 -11.05
C LEU A 359 26.25 -7.34 -11.05
N GLY A 360 27.14 -7.84 -10.19
CA GLY A 360 28.51 -7.36 -10.08
C GLY A 360 29.49 -8.19 -10.91
N PHE A 361 30.25 -7.51 -11.76
CA PHE A 361 31.34 -8.10 -12.57
C PHE A 361 32.64 -7.35 -12.30
N LYS A 362 33.60 -7.95 -11.59
CA LYS A 362 34.95 -7.46 -11.21
C LYS A 362 35.02 -6.00 -10.73
N LYS A 363 34.92 -5.04 -11.65
CA LYS A 363 34.99 -3.58 -11.40
C LYS A 363 33.79 -2.81 -11.96
N GLY A 364 32.69 -3.50 -12.22
CA GLY A 364 31.50 -2.88 -12.77
C GLY A 364 30.22 -3.66 -12.49
N ASP A 365 29.25 -2.97 -11.90
CA ASP A 365 27.91 -3.54 -11.73
C ASP A 365 26.96 -3.09 -12.85
N LEU A 366 26.09 -4.01 -13.24
CA LEU A 366 24.88 -3.74 -14.00
C LEU A 366 23.69 -3.72 -13.04
N THR A 367 22.83 -2.73 -13.18
CA THR A 367 21.58 -2.64 -12.42
C THR A 367 20.40 -2.67 -13.37
N ILE A 368 19.47 -3.57 -13.08
CA ILE A 368 18.18 -3.71 -13.72
C ILE A 368 17.11 -3.33 -12.68
N ALA A 369 16.08 -2.62 -13.13
CA ALA A 369 14.91 -2.29 -12.34
C ALA A 369 13.68 -2.63 -13.17
N ALA A 370 13.01 -3.74 -12.86
CA ALA A 370 11.83 -4.21 -13.58
C ALA A 370 10.56 -3.89 -12.78
N PRO A 371 9.47 -3.42 -13.41
CA PRO A 371 8.19 -3.29 -12.72
C PRO A 371 7.72 -4.65 -12.19
N LEU A 372 7.03 -4.65 -11.06
CA LEU A 372 6.42 -5.84 -10.49
C LEU A 372 4.98 -5.53 -10.08
N GLN A 373 4.05 -6.38 -10.50
CA GLN A 373 2.69 -6.35 -9.99
C GLN A 373 2.57 -7.30 -8.80
N ILE A 374 1.86 -6.88 -7.75
CA ILE A 374 1.47 -7.72 -6.64
C ILE A 374 -0.05 -7.77 -6.61
N ILE A 375 -0.61 -8.96 -6.60
CA ILE A 375 -2.07 -9.20 -6.65
C ILE A 375 -2.47 -9.88 -5.35
N ALA A 376 -3.61 -9.47 -4.78
CA ALA A 376 -4.19 -10.11 -3.62
C ALA A 376 -5.32 -11.04 -4.08
N ASP A 377 -5.03 -12.35 -4.05
CA ASP A 377 -6.00 -13.42 -4.33
C ASP A 377 -6.35 -14.09 -2.99
N PRO A 378 -7.51 -13.77 -2.38
CA PRO A 378 -7.90 -14.33 -1.09
C PRO A 378 -8.28 -15.81 -1.18
#